data_AF-A0A3D3NUT4-F1
#
_entry.id   AF-A0A3D3NUT4-F1
#
_cell.length_a   1.000
_cell.length_b   1.000
_cell.length_c   1.000
_cell.angle_alpha   90.00
_cell.angle_beta   90.00
_cell.angle_gamma   90.00
#
_symmetry.space_group_name_H-M   'P 1'
#
loop_
_entity.id
_entity.type
_entity.pdbx_description
1 polymer ?
#
loop_
_entity_poly.entity_id
_entity_poly.type
_entity_poly.pdbx_seq_one_letter_code
_entity_poly.pdbx_strand_id
1 'polypeptide(L)'
;YLDILKDLMSKPGAMRRDSLEGALYLPANAKKLPEVVSDSIDPRKLEGIVIDDADAELTGPWATGEGLKPFVADHYSYSQAKEASARFSFAVKETGKYEVFIYWQPHANRAKAAPVSVLSAGGEKTFRVNQS
;
A
#
# COMPACT_ATOMS: atom_id res chain seq x y z
N TYR A 1 -18.99 9.65 23.67
CA TYR A 1 -18.79 10.81 22.77
C TYR A 1 -17.67 10.60 21.75
N LEU A 2 -16.48 10.09 22.13
CA LEU A 2 -15.39 9.85 21.17
C LEU A 2 -15.75 8.89 20.02
N ASP A 3 -16.51 7.83 20.28
CA ASP A 3 -16.91 6.87 19.25
C ASP A 3 -17.88 7.47 18.22
N ILE A 4 -18.75 8.39 18.67
CA ILE A 4 -19.66 9.15 17.80
C ILE A 4 -18.88 10.07 16.87
N LEU A 5 -17.82 10.72 17.39
CA LEU A 5 -16.93 11.56 16.60
C LEU A 5 -16.15 10.73 15.57
N LYS A 6 -15.58 9.59 15.98
CA LYS A 6 -14.89 8.67 15.07
C LYS A 6 -15.81 8.17 13.97
N ASP A 7 -17.03 7.78 14.31
CA ASP A 7 -18.03 7.37 13.32
C ASP A 7 -18.30 8.51 12.34
N LEU A 8 -18.55 9.74 12.81
CA LEU A 8 -18.77 10.90 11.95
C LEU A 8 -17.58 11.21 11.02
N MET A 9 -16.36 11.15 11.54
CA MET A 9 -15.12 11.40 10.78
C MET A 9 -14.87 10.35 9.68
N SER A 10 -15.43 9.15 9.83
CA SER A 10 -15.32 8.08 8.83
C SER A 10 -16.34 8.19 7.69
N LYS A 11 -17.30 9.12 7.77
CA LYS A 11 -18.38 9.25 6.78
C LYS A 11 -18.08 10.32 5.73
N PRO A 12 -18.70 10.22 4.55
CA PRO A 12 -18.63 11.30 3.56
C PRO A 12 -19.12 12.63 4.16
N GLY A 13 -18.40 13.73 3.91
CA GLY A 13 -18.66 15.05 4.53
C GLY A 13 -20.04 15.67 4.25
N ALA A 14 -20.83 15.07 3.36
CA ALA A 14 -22.21 15.45 3.08
C ALA A 14 -23.24 14.85 4.06
N MET A 15 -22.87 13.86 4.88
CA MET A 15 -23.78 13.23 5.82
C MET A 15 -24.16 14.18 6.96
N ARG A 16 -25.40 14.09 7.44
CA ARG A 16 -25.97 14.95 8.51
C ARG A 16 -26.71 14.09 9.53
N ARG A 17 -26.92 14.65 10.72
CA ARG A 17 -27.78 14.11 11.78
C ARG A 17 -28.51 15.26 12.45
N ASP A 18 -29.73 15.03 12.91
CA ASP A 18 -30.57 16.06 13.52
C ASP A 18 -30.24 16.30 15.01
N SER A 19 -29.57 15.34 15.66
CA SER A 19 -29.13 15.42 17.04
C SER A 19 -27.80 14.68 17.23
N LEU A 20 -27.11 14.91 18.35
CA LEU A 20 -25.82 14.27 18.65
C LEU A 20 -25.88 12.74 18.56
N GLU A 21 -26.97 12.15 19.04
CA GLU A 21 -27.22 10.70 19.08
C GLU A 21 -28.05 10.19 17.89
N GLY A 22 -28.48 11.07 16.99
CA GLY A 22 -29.30 10.72 15.83
C GLY A 22 -28.54 9.94 14.76
N ALA A 23 -29.28 9.14 13.98
CA ALA A 23 -28.73 8.39 12.85
C ALA A 23 -28.22 9.35 11.75
N LEU A 24 -27.08 9.02 11.15
CA LEU A 24 -26.57 9.75 10.00
C LEU A 24 -27.37 9.43 8.75
N TYR A 25 -27.72 10.45 7.99
CA TYR A 25 -28.37 10.32 6.69
C TYR A 25 -27.72 11.25 5.65
N LEU A 26 -27.88 10.90 4.37
CA LEU A 26 -27.52 11.77 3.26
C LEU A 26 -28.73 12.64 2.89
N PRO A 27 -28.65 13.99 2.98
CA PRO A 27 -29.75 14.85 2.56
C PRO A 27 -30.13 14.63 1.09
N ALA A 28 -31.43 14.66 0.77
CA ALA A 28 -31.91 14.45 -0.60
C ALA A 28 -31.36 15.48 -1.62
N ASN A 29 -30.96 16.66 -1.14
CA ASN A 29 -30.35 17.73 -1.93
C ASN A 29 -28.81 17.78 -1.80
N ALA A 30 -28.17 16.76 -1.23
CA ALA A 30 -26.73 16.71 -1.11
C ALA A 30 -26.08 16.72 -2.50
N LYS A 31 -25.16 17.65 -2.72
CA LYS A 31 -24.30 17.61 -3.92
C LYS A 31 -23.51 16.30 -3.92
N LYS A 32 -23.40 15.66 -5.09
CA LYS A 32 -22.49 14.52 -5.27
C LYS A 32 -21.10 14.98 -4.84
N LEU A 33 -20.53 14.30 -3.85
CA LEU A 33 -19.18 14.61 -3.40
C LEU A 33 -18.21 14.32 -4.55
N PRO A 34 -17.12 15.09 -4.68
CA PRO A 34 -16.05 14.74 -5.59
C PRO A 34 -15.55 13.34 -5.25
N GLU A 35 -15.08 12.60 -6.25
CA GLU A 35 -14.38 11.35 -5.96
C GLU A 35 -13.22 11.64 -5.03
N VAL A 36 -13.01 10.77 -4.04
CA VAL A 36 -11.84 10.86 -3.18
C VAL A 36 -10.64 10.58 -4.06
N VAL A 37 -9.92 11.63 -4.44
CA VAL A 37 -8.65 11.51 -5.15
C VAL A 37 -7.63 11.14 -4.08
N SER A 38 -7.28 9.86 -4.01
CA SER A 38 -6.10 9.43 -3.28
C SER A 38 -4.89 9.54 -4.20
N ASP A 39 -3.79 10.03 -3.66
CA ASP A 39 -2.49 9.96 -4.34
C ASP A 39 -1.84 8.56 -4.25
N SER A 40 -2.55 7.59 -3.67
CA SER A 40 -2.12 6.20 -3.53
C SER A 40 -2.98 5.22 -4.35
N ILE A 41 -2.39 4.07 -4.65
CA ILE A 41 -3.04 2.95 -5.33
C ILE A 41 -3.70 2.07 -4.28
N ASP A 42 -5.01 1.85 -4.43
CA ASP A 42 -5.74 0.88 -3.62
C ASP A 42 -5.30 -0.54 -4.00
N PRO A 43 -4.68 -1.33 -3.09
CA PRO A 43 -4.21 -2.68 -3.39
C PRO A 43 -5.30 -3.60 -3.93
N ARG A 44 -6.57 -3.38 -3.54
CA ARG A 44 -7.71 -4.20 -3.97
C ARG A 44 -8.10 -3.99 -5.43
N LYS A 45 -7.58 -2.94 -6.07
CA LYS A 45 -7.76 -2.67 -7.50
C LYS A 45 -6.68 -3.29 -8.36
N LEU A 46 -5.62 -3.84 -7.75
CA LEU A 46 -4.57 -4.55 -8.47
C LEU A 46 -4.95 -6.03 -8.61
N GLU A 47 -4.67 -6.59 -9.78
CA GLU A 47 -4.95 -7.99 -10.07
C GLU A 47 -3.88 -8.91 -9.45
N GLY A 48 -4.28 -10.12 -9.07
CA GLY A 48 -3.38 -11.14 -8.54
C GLY A 48 -3.16 -11.06 -7.03
N ILE A 49 -2.01 -11.58 -6.59
CA ILE A 49 -1.61 -11.57 -5.18
C ILE A 49 -0.74 -10.32 -4.96
N VAL A 50 -1.22 -9.42 -4.12
CA VAL A 50 -0.50 -8.19 -3.75
C VAL A 50 -0.03 -8.33 -2.31
N ILE A 51 1.26 -8.07 -2.09
CA ILE A 51 1.85 -7.97 -0.75
C ILE A 51 2.50 -6.59 -0.68
N ASP A 52 1.91 -5.74 0.15
CA ASP A 52 2.41 -4.39 0.42
C ASP A 52 3.57 -4.43 1.43
N ASP A 53 4.34 -3.35 1.57
CA ASP A 53 5.43 -3.31 2.53
C ASP A 53 4.96 -3.39 3.98
N ALA A 54 3.72 -3.01 4.28
CA ALA A 54 3.10 -3.21 5.60
C ALA A 54 3.00 -4.70 6.01
N ASP A 55 2.95 -5.61 5.04
CA ASP A 55 2.87 -7.07 5.28
C ASP A 55 4.23 -7.77 5.13
N ALA A 56 5.30 -7.01 4.86
CA ALA A 56 6.64 -7.56 4.69
C ALA A 56 7.36 -7.78 6.02
N GLU A 57 8.16 -8.85 6.09
CA GLU A 57 9.09 -9.05 7.19
C GLU A 57 10.36 -8.21 6.94
N LEU A 58 10.52 -7.12 7.68
CA LEU A 58 11.63 -6.19 7.56
C LEU A 58 12.73 -6.52 8.56
N THR A 59 13.96 -6.71 8.07
CA THR A 59 15.17 -6.86 8.89
C THR A 59 16.07 -5.64 8.72
N GLY A 60 16.64 -5.15 9.81
CA GLY A 60 17.48 -3.94 9.84
C GLY A 60 16.67 -2.65 9.99
N PRO A 61 17.34 -1.48 9.92
CA PRO A 61 16.66 -0.19 10.09
C PRO A 61 15.93 0.20 8.80
N TRP A 62 14.61 0.39 8.90
CA TRP A 62 13.75 0.86 7.81
C TRP A 62 13.02 2.14 8.23
N ALA A 63 12.79 3.01 7.27
CA ALA A 63 11.94 4.19 7.39
C ALA A 63 10.81 4.11 6.36
N THR A 64 9.72 4.82 6.60
CA THR A 64 8.58 4.93 5.67
C THR A 64 8.53 6.32 5.06
N GLY A 65 7.95 6.42 3.86
CA GLY A 65 7.79 7.67 3.14
C GLY A 65 6.50 7.73 2.33
N GLU A 66 5.98 8.95 2.16
CA GLU A 66 4.77 9.25 1.38
C GLU A 66 5.05 10.30 0.28
N GLY A 67 6.31 10.71 0.13
CA GLY A 67 6.71 11.81 -0.74
C GLY A 67 6.77 11.43 -2.23
N LEU A 68 7.01 10.17 -2.54
CA LEU A 68 7.04 9.65 -3.91
C LEU A 68 5.75 8.91 -4.23
N LYS A 69 4.94 9.53 -5.09
CA LYS A 69 3.60 9.07 -5.46
C LYS A 69 3.53 8.63 -6.93
N PRO A 70 2.62 7.71 -7.28
CA PRO A 70 1.78 6.96 -6.34
C PRO A 70 2.54 5.84 -5.62
N PHE A 71 2.26 5.64 -4.33
CA PHE A 71 2.60 4.42 -3.60
C PHE A 71 1.38 3.52 -3.47
N VAL A 72 1.57 2.25 -3.12
CA VAL A 72 0.47 1.31 -2.86
C VAL A 72 0.06 1.47 -1.39
N ALA A 73 -1.24 1.35 -1.11
CA ALA A 73 -1.79 1.54 0.24
C ALA A 73 -1.44 2.92 0.85
N ASP A 74 -0.67 2.92 1.95
CA ASP A 74 -0.51 4.08 2.83
C ASP A 74 0.88 4.72 2.74
N HIS A 75 1.93 3.98 2.37
CA HIS A 75 3.30 4.51 2.26
C HIS A 75 4.20 3.60 1.39
N TYR A 76 5.51 3.88 1.37
CA TYR A 76 6.53 2.93 0.96
C TYR A 76 7.66 2.87 1.99
N SER A 77 8.24 1.70 2.18
CA SER A 77 9.41 1.49 3.04
C SER A 77 10.72 1.66 2.27
N TYR A 78 11.72 2.26 2.92
CA TYR A 78 13.07 2.41 2.38
C TYR A 78 14.13 2.27 3.47
N SER A 79 15.34 1.85 3.06
CA SER A 79 16.50 1.78 3.93
C SER A 79 17.75 2.29 3.22
N GLN A 80 18.73 2.71 4.01
CA GLN A 80 20.09 3.04 3.58
C GLN A 80 21.13 2.07 4.16
N ALA A 81 20.70 1.14 5.02
CA ALA A 81 21.58 0.14 5.62
C ALA A 81 21.87 -0.99 4.62
N LYS A 82 23.09 -1.51 4.64
CA LYS A 82 23.54 -2.53 3.67
C LYS A 82 23.02 -3.92 3.98
N GLU A 83 22.76 -4.16 5.26
CA GLU A 83 22.26 -5.39 5.85
C GLU A 83 20.72 -5.43 5.92
N ALA A 84 20.05 -4.35 5.53
CA ALA A 84 18.60 -4.30 5.53
C ALA A 84 18.00 -5.21 4.45
N SER A 85 16.94 -5.93 4.81
CA SER A 85 16.18 -6.78 3.88
C SER A 85 14.68 -6.68 4.14
N ALA A 86 13.90 -6.86 3.08
CA ALA A 86 12.45 -6.94 3.14
C ALA A 86 12.02 -8.25 2.49
N ARG A 87 11.32 -9.09 3.25
CA ARG A 87 10.85 -10.40 2.78
C ARG A 87 9.35 -10.40 2.63
N PHE A 88 8.89 -10.60 1.40
CA PHE A 88 7.47 -10.65 1.03
C PHE A 88 7.06 -12.11 0.86
N SER A 89 6.37 -12.65 1.86
CA SER A 89 5.95 -14.07 1.86
C SER A 89 4.58 -14.21 1.21
N PHE A 90 4.48 -15.00 0.15
CA PHE A 90 3.21 -15.33 -0.52
C PHE A 90 2.96 -16.84 -0.50
N ALA A 91 1.68 -17.20 -0.64
CA ALA A 91 1.26 -18.56 -0.92
C ALA A 91 0.37 -18.57 -2.17
N VAL A 92 0.61 -19.53 -3.06
CA VAL A 92 -0.21 -19.76 -4.25
C VAL A 92 -1.19 -20.91 -3.98
N LYS A 93 -2.45 -20.74 -4.37
CA LYS A 93 -3.48 -21.79 -4.24
C LYS A 93 -3.33 -22.88 -5.28
N GLU A 94 -2.87 -22.51 -6.47
CA GLU A 94 -2.71 -23.39 -7.61
C GLU A 94 -1.23 -23.51 -7.96
N THR A 95 -0.82 -24.69 -8.43
CA THR A 95 0.54 -24.86 -8.94
C THR A 95 0.56 -24.39 -10.39
N GLY A 96 1.52 -23.52 -10.74
CA GLY A 96 1.59 -22.97 -12.08
C GLY A 96 2.78 -22.05 -12.30
N LYS A 97 2.79 -21.41 -13.47
CA LYS A 97 3.72 -20.33 -13.78
C LYS A 97 3.08 -19.01 -13.39
N TYR A 98 3.84 -18.20 -12.67
CA TYR A 98 3.42 -16.89 -12.19
C TYR A 98 4.40 -15.84 -12.70
N GLU A 99 3.86 -14.69 -13.09
CA GLU A 99 4.65 -13.48 -13.29
C GLU A 99 4.80 -12.79 -11.93
N VAL A 100 6.03 -12.34 -11.63
CA VAL A 100 6.35 -11.65 -10.39
C VAL A 100 6.67 -10.21 -10.72
N PHE A 101 5.84 -9.30 -10.23
CA PHE A 101 6.04 -7.87 -10.34
C PHE A 101 6.58 -7.31 -9.03
N ILE A 102 7.44 -6.31 -9.14
CA ILE A 102 7.93 -5.55 -7.99
C ILE A 102 7.73 -4.09 -8.33
N TYR A 103 7.16 -3.35 -7.40
CA TYR A 103 6.77 -1.97 -7.61
C TYR A 103 7.58 -1.04 -6.71
N TRP A 104 8.03 0.07 -7.29
CA TRP A 104 8.66 1.17 -6.58
C TRP A 104 8.54 2.43 -7.42
N GLN A 105 8.66 3.60 -6.80
CA GLN A 105 8.84 4.86 -7.52
C GLN A 105 10.32 5.12 -7.81
N PRO A 106 10.74 5.45 -9.04
CA PRO A 106 12.14 5.78 -9.31
C PRO A 106 12.51 7.11 -8.65
N HIS A 107 13.76 7.23 -8.19
CA HIS A 107 14.32 8.50 -7.75
C HIS A 107 15.86 8.44 -7.75
N ALA A 108 16.52 9.53 -8.12
CA ALA A 108 17.97 9.58 -8.36
C ALA A 108 18.85 9.15 -7.17
N ASN A 109 18.34 9.21 -5.93
CA ASN A 109 19.04 8.77 -4.72
C ASN A 109 18.84 7.28 -4.37
N ARG A 110 18.15 6.50 -5.22
CA ARG A 110 17.87 5.08 -5.00
C ARG A 110 18.95 4.19 -5.61
N ALA A 111 18.94 2.92 -5.21
CA ALA A 111 19.93 1.94 -5.61
C ALA A 111 19.85 1.64 -7.11
N LYS A 112 21.00 1.72 -7.81
CA LYS A 112 21.08 1.37 -9.23
C LYS A 112 21.13 -0.14 -9.52
N ALA A 113 21.36 -0.95 -8.49
CA ALA A 113 21.52 -2.39 -8.59
C ALA A 113 21.06 -3.07 -7.29
N ALA A 114 19.84 -2.79 -6.85
CA ALA A 114 19.25 -3.45 -5.69
C ALA A 114 19.14 -4.97 -5.95
N PRO A 115 19.72 -5.82 -5.09
CA PRO A 115 19.55 -7.26 -5.20
C PRO A 115 18.13 -7.66 -4.86
N VAL A 116 17.55 -8.52 -5.67
CA VAL A 116 16.28 -9.18 -5.38
C VAL A 116 16.43 -10.67 -5.64
N SER A 117 15.94 -11.48 -4.72
CA SER A 117 15.84 -12.92 -4.87
C SER A 117 14.39 -13.36 -4.91
N VAL A 118 14.06 -14.27 -5.83
CA VAL A 118 12.75 -14.93 -5.90
C VAL A 118 12.97 -16.43 -5.70
N LEU A 119 12.41 -16.96 -4.61
CA LEU A 119 12.38 -18.39 -4.33
C LEU A 119 11.16 -19.00 -5.02
N SER A 120 11.39 -20.01 -5.85
CA SER A 120 10.35 -20.75 -6.57
C SER A 120 10.56 -22.26 -6.44
N ALA A 121 9.63 -23.06 -6.97
CA ALA A 121 9.80 -24.52 -7.04
C ALA A 121 11.06 -24.95 -7.82
N GLY A 122 11.57 -24.11 -8.73
CA GLY A 122 12.82 -24.34 -9.46
C GLY A 122 14.08 -23.87 -8.73
N GLY A 123 13.97 -23.45 -7.47
CA GLY A 123 15.05 -22.86 -6.69
C GLY A 123 15.01 -21.32 -6.65
N GLU A 124 16.04 -20.75 -6.02
CA GLU A 124 16.22 -19.30 -5.90
C GLU A 124 16.86 -18.72 -7.16
N LYS A 125 16.31 -17.59 -7.62
CA LYS A 125 16.91 -16.78 -8.68
C LYS A 125 17.12 -15.36 -8.17
N THR A 126 18.34 -14.85 -8.34
CA THR A 126 18.70 -13.49 -7.98
C THR A 126 18.86 -12.60 -9.20
N PHE A 127 18.35 -11.39 -9.12
CA PHE A 127 18.47 -10.36 -10.14
C PHE A 127 18.81 -9.00 -9.51
N ARG A 128 19.24 -8.07 -10.35
CA ARG A 128 19.55 -6.69 -9.96
C ARG A 128 18.55 -5.76 -10.62
N VAL A 129 17.89 -4.94 -9.83
CA VAL A 129 16.95 -3.92 -10.33
C VAL A 129 17.54 -2.54 -10.15
N ASN A 130 17.29 -1.67 -11.14
CA ASN A 130 17.62 -0.26 -11.03
C ASN A 130 16.40 0.50 -10.49
N GLN A 131 16.54 1.07 -9.30
CA GLN A 131 15.50 1.86 -8.65
C GLN A 131 15.66 3.37 -8.85
N SER A 132 16.69 3.82 -9.58
CA SER A 132 16.93 5.24 -9.84
C SER A 132 15.92 5.84 -10.81
#